data_AF-A0A150TEY0-F1
#
_entry.id   AF-A0A150TEY0-F1
#
_cell.length_a   1.000
_cell.length_b   1.000
_cell.length_c   1.000
_cell.angle_alpha   90.00
_cell.angle_beta   90.00
_cell.angle_gamma   90.00
#
_symmetry.space_group_name_H-M   'P 1'
#
loop_
_entity.id
_entity.type
_entity.pdbx_description
1 polymer ?
#
loop_
_entity_poly.entity_id
_entity_poly.type
_entity_poly.pdbx_seq_one_letter_code
_entity_poly.pdbx_strand_id
1 'polypeptide(L)'
;TQAPAAADGPALELGPELELPAAPEPPRVLVEQISERKLLEVTHFHLFSVPVYVLILAHLWLLARLPAWLHTGGVAAAVVTSGLHIAAPWLIRSAPGAAALMPISGVAMLLSLGAMAVVSTVDMWLPRRSRRGEAAPLDDAR
;
A
#
# COMPACT_ATOMS: atom_id res chain seq x y z
N THR A 1 63.64 -42.39 -11.52
CA THR A 1 62.20 -42.63 -11.29
C THR A 1 61.44 -41.44 -11.85
N GLN A 2 60.56 -41.71 -12.81
CA GLN A 2 59.90 -40.73 -13.69
C GLN A 2 58.68 -40.10 -13.00
N ALA A 3 58.53 -38.78 -13.06
CA ALA A 3 57.32 -38.07 -12.62
C ALA A 3 56.18 -38.26 -13.64
N PRO A 4 54.90 -38.28 -13.24
CA PRO A 4 53.80 -38.55 -14.15
C PRO A 4 53.57 -37.38 -15.11
N ALA A 5 53.40 -37.72 -16.39
CA ALA A 5 52.99 -36.79 -17.42
C ALA A 5 51.55 -36.32 -17.14
N ALA A 6 51.36 -35.00 -17.06
CA ALA A 6 50.02 -34.42 -17.03
C ALA A 6 49.34 -34.69 -18.37
N ALA A 7 48.15 -35.28 -18.32
CA ALA A 7 47.35 -35.56 -19.50
C ALA A 7 46.85 -34.25 -20.13
N ASP A 8 47.12 -34.07 -21.42
CA ASP A 8 46.54 -33.00 -22.26
C ASP A 8 45.03 -33.25 -22.43
N GLY A 9 44.24 -32.72 -21.50
CA GLY A 9 42.81 -32.53 -21.71
C GLY A 9 42.57 -31.38 -22.71
N PRO A 10 41.45 -31.39 -23.46
CA PRO A 10 41.17 -30.34 -24.43
C PRO A 10 41.13 -28.99 -23.72
N ALA A 11 41.94 -28.04 -24.21
CA ALA A 11 41.95 -26.66 -23.76
C ALA A 11 40.54 -26.10 -23.96
N LEU A 12 39.80 -25.95 -22.86
CA LEU A 12 38.57 -25.17 -22.86
C LEU A 12 39.00 -23.74 -23.19
N GLU A 13 38.63 -23.25 -24.38
CA GLU A 13 38.72 -21.84 -24.74
C GLU A 13 37.81 -21.07 -23.77
N LEU A 14 38.36 -20.69 -22.62
CA LEU A 14 37.75 -19.69 -21.77
C LEU A 14 37.69 -18.42 -22.61
N GLY A 15 36.47 -17.91 -22.81
CA GLY A 15 36.24 -16.62 -23.48
C GLY A 15 37.04 -15.48 -22.84
N PRO A 16 36.99 -14.27 -23.42
CA PRO A 16 37.88 -13.17 -23.05
C PRO A 16 37.96 -12.99 -21.54
N GLU A 17 39.19 -13.07 -21.03
CA GLU A 17 39.52 -12.99 -19.61
C GLU A 17 38.96 -11.67 -19.07
N LEU A 18 37.98 -11.75 -18.16
CA LEU A 18 37.37 -10.57 -17.55
C LEU A 18 38.46 -9.85 -16.75
N GLU A 19 38.99 -8.76 -17.31
CA GLU A 19 39.97 -7.91 -16.64
C GLU A 19 39.30 -7.19 -15.47
N LEU A 20 39.36 -7.85 -14.30
CA LEU A 20 38.88 -7.30 -13.04
C LEU A 20 39.90 -6.25 -12.57
N PRO A 21 39.47 -5.06 -12.15
CA PRO A 21 40.37 -4.04 -11.66
C PRO A 21 41.18 -4.56 -10.46
N ALA A 22 42.49 -4.32 -10.48
CA ALA A 22 43.46 -4.80 -9.48
C ALA A 22 43.15 -4.34 -8.03
N ALA A 23 42.29 -3.33 -7.88
CA ALA A 23 41.71 -2.92 -6.61
C ALA A 23 40.19 -2.81 -6.75
N PRO A 24 39.41 -3.33 -5.79
CA PRO A 24 37.97 -3.08 -5.78
C PRO A 24 37.74 -1.56 -5.66
N GLU A 25 37.05 -0.98 -6.64
CA GLU A 25 36.56 0.39 -6.51
C GLU A 25 35.78 0.53 -5.19
N PRO A 26 35.91 1.66 -4.47
CA PRO A 26 35.11 1.88 -3.28
C PRO A 26 33.62 1.70 -3.63
N PRO A 27 32.85 0.97 -2.81
CA PRO A 27 31.46 0.66 -3.11
C PRO A 27 30.69 1.97 -3.33
N ARG A 28 30.24 2.17 -4.58
CA ARG A 28 29.40 3.32 -4.93
C ARG A 28 28.08 3.14 -4.20
N VAL A 29 27.65 4.16 -3.46
CA VAL A 29 26.33 4.18 -2.82
C VAL A 29 25.29 4.24 -3.93
N LEU A 30 24.72 3.09 -4.29
CA LEU A 30 23.73 2.97 -5.37
C LEU A 30 22.37 3.59 -5.01
N VAL A 31 22.10 3.77 -3.71
CA VAL A 31 20.82 4.24 -3.19
C VAL A 31 21.07 5.29 -2.12
N GLU A 32 20.94 6.56 -2.49
CA GLU A 32 20.98 7.67 -1.53
C GLU A 32 19.61 7.79 -0.84
N GLN A 33 19.63 7.92 0.49
CA GLN A 33 18.42 8.14 1.27
C GLN A 33 17.79 9.49 0.89
N ILE A 34 16.45 9.54 0.85
CA ILE A 34 15.74 10.80 0.63
C ILE A 34 16.17 11.83 1.70
N SER A 35 16.39 13.07 1.26
CA SER A 35 16.74 14.16 2.16
C SER A 35 15.58 14.48 3.10
N GLU A 36 15.89 14.93 4.31
CA GLU A 36 14.87 15.25 5.32
C GLU A 36 13.93 16.36 4.86
N ARG A 37 14.46 17.38 4.18
CA ARG A 37 13.66 18.43 3.54
C ARG A 37 12.61 17.83 2.61
N LYS A 38 13.01 16.91 1.75
CA LYS A 38 12.09 16.29 0.81
C LYS A 38 11.04 15.43 1.52
N LEU A 39 11.45 14.75 2.59
CA LEU A 39 10.57 13.91 3.40
C LEU A 39 9.52 14.77 4.13
N LEU A 40 9.90 15.93 4.65
CA LEU A 40 8.99 16.92 5.25
C LEU A 40 8.02 17.51 4.21
N GLU A 41 8.49 17.86 3.01
CA GLU A 41 7.62 18.35 1.93
C GLU A 41 6.53 17.33 1.58
N VAL A 42 6.92 16.07 1.35
CA VAL A 42 5.98 14.99 1.02
C VAL A 42 5.02 14.74 2.17
N THR A 43 5.53 14.68 3.41
CA THR A 43 4.71 14.47 4.61
C THR A 43 3.70 15.60 4.78
N HIS A 44 4.10 16.86 4.60
CA HIS A 44 3.20 18.02 4.70
C HIS A 44 2.02 17.90 3.74
N PHE A 45 2.30 17.58 2.46
CA PHE A 45 1.24 17.38 1.47
C PHE A 45 0.29 16.26 1.86
N HIS A 46 0.80 15.11 2.33
CA HIS A 46 -0.04 13.97 2.72
C HIS A 46 -0.82 14.23 4.02
N LEU A 47 -0.22 14.93 4.97
CA LEU A 47 -0.87 15.30 6.22
C LEU A 47 -2.05 16.25 6.01
N PHE A 48 -2.09 16.93 4.86
CA PHE A 48 -3.25 17.70 4.43
C PHE A 48 -4.23 16.85 3.60
N SER A 49 -3.79 16.28 2.49
CA SER A 49 -4.69 15.66 1.50
C SER A 49 -5.29 14.33 1.98
N VAL A 50 -4.51 13.47 2.63
CA VAL A 50 -4.96 12.14 3.05
C VAL A 50 -6.05 12.22 4.13
N PRO A 51 -5.91 13.03 5.20
CA PRO A 51 -7.00 13.21 6.16
C PRO A 51 -8.28 13.78 5.54
N VAL A 52 -8.17 14.66 4.55
CA VAL A 52 -9.34 15.18 3.82
C VAL A 52 -10.05 14.04 3.07
N TYR A 53 -9.31 13.17 2.38
CA TYR A 53 -9.90 11.99 1.73
C TYR A 53 -10.54 11.03 2.73
N VAL A 54 -9.87 10.75 3.85
CA VAL A 54 -10.43 9.92 4.91
C VAL A 54 -11.72 10.54 5.45
N LEU A 55 -11.76 11.85 5.72
CA LEU A 55 -12.96 12.53 6.21
C LEU A 55 -14.13 12.40 5.23
N ILE A 56 -13.91 12.71 3.94
CA ILE A 56 -14.95 12.64 2.91
C ILE A 56 -15.47 11.21 2.76
N LEU A 57 -14.58 10.23 2.60
CA LEU A 57 -14.95 8.84 2.38
C LEU A 57 -15.57 8.20 3.63
N ALA A 58 -15.07 8.51 4.82
CA ALA A 58 -15.67 8.09 6.08
C ALA A 58 -17.09 8.64 6.22
N HIS A 59 -17.30 9.91 5.90
CA HIS A 59 -18.62 10.51 5.96
C HIS A 59 -19.61 9.80 5.01
N LEU A 60 -19.21 9.56 3.76
CA LEU A 60 -20.02 8.82 2.80
C LEU A 60 -20.29 7.37 3.25
N TRP A 61 -19.29 6.70 3.80
CA TRP A 61 -19.41 5.33 4.32
C TRP A 61 -20.38 5.22 5.48
N LEU A 62 -20.40 6.21 6.38
CA LEU A 62 -21.36 6.27 7.49
C LEU A 62 -22.80 6.47 7.03
N LEU A 63 -23.01 7.04 5.83
CA LEU A 63 -24.34 7.17 5.22
C LEU A 63 -24.78 5.91 4.46
N ALA A 64 -23.85 4.98 4.18
CA ALA A 64 -24.15 3.73 3.51
C ALA A 64 -24.94 2.77 4.40
N ARG A 65 -25.79 1.94 3.78
CA ARG A 65 -26.64 0.93 4.44
C ARG A 65 -25.82 -0.28 4.92
N LEU A 66 -24.94 -0.06 5.88
CA LEU A 66 -24.08 -1.07 6.48
C LEU A 66 -24.44 -1.27 7.97
N PRO A 67 -24.15 -2.46 8.53
CA PRO A 67 -24.24 -2.66 9.98
C PRO A 67 -23.23 -1.78 10.73
N ALA A 68 -23.57 -1.38 11.96
CA ALA A 68 -22.79 -0.43 12.76
C ALA A 68 -21.32 -0.83 13.02
N TRP A 69 -21.03 -2.13 13.05
CA TRP A 69 -19.65 -2.61 13.21
C TRP A 69 -18.79 -2.36 11.97
N LEU A 70 -19.37 -2.38 10.76
CA LEU A 70 -18.66 -2.03 9.53
C LEU A 70 -18.43 -0.53 9.41
N HIS A 71 -19.36 0.29 9.93
CA HIS A 71 -19.16 1.73 10.05
C HIS A 71 -17.92 2.04 10.88
N THR A 72 -17.92 1.61 12.13
CA THR A 72 -16.81 1.87 13.08
C THR A 72 -15.52 1.20 12.63
N GLY A 73 -15.57 -0.07 12.20
CA GLY A 73 -14.42 -0.82 11.73
C GLY A 73 -13.80 -0.23 10.46
N GLY A 74 -14.63 0.20 9.49
CA GLY A 74 -14.15 0.82 8.26
C GLY A 74 -13.46 2.15 8.51
N VAL A 75 -14.04 3.01 9.36
CA VAL A 75 -13.43 4.30 9.73
C VAL A 75 -12.12 4.09 10.49
N ALA A 76 -12.11 3.18 11.48
CA ALA A 76 -10.90 2.85 12.23
C ALA A 76 -9.80 2.32 11.31
N ALA A 77 -10.14 1.40 10.40
CA ALA A 77 -9.19 0.87 9.41
C ALA A 77 -8.61 1.98 8.54
N ALA A 78 -9.44 2.86 7.98
CA ALA A 78 -8.99 3.96 7.13
C ALA A 78 -8.06 4.94 7.85
N VAL A 79 -8.35 5.28 9.11
CA VAL A 79 -7.48 6.14 9.93
C VAL A 79 -6.14 5.46 10.21
N VAL A 80 -6.16 4.19 10.65
CA VAL A 80 -4.94 3.46 11.03
C VAL A 80 -4.03 3.22 9.84
N THR A 81 -4.57 2.74 8.71
CA THR A 81 -3.75 2.44 7.52
C THR A 81 -3.17 3.72 6.91
N SER A 82 -3.95 4.81 6.86
CA SER A 82 -3.48 6.10 6.35
C SER A 82 -2.42 6.72 7.25
N GLY A 83 -2.64 6.70 8.57
CA GLY A 83 -1.66 7.18 9.54
C GLY A 83 -0.36 6.40 9.48
N LEU A 84 -0.45 5.06 9.38
CA LEU A 84 0.72 4.20 9.22
C LEU A 84 1.46 4.49 7.90
N HIS A 85 0.73 4.77 6.81
CA HIS A 85 1.33 5.10 5.52
C HIS A 85 2.08 6.43 5.56
N ILE A 86 1.53 7.45 6.22
CA ILE A 86 2.20 8.75 6.42
C ILE A 86 3.44 8.59 7.32
N ALA A 87 3.36 7.74 8.35
CA ALA A 87 4.47 7.48 9.27
C ALA A 87 5.56 6.55 8.71
N ALA A 88 5.23 5.68 7.75
CA ALA A 88 6.13 4.67 7.19
C ALA A 88 7.50 5.22 6.75
N PRO A 89 7.62 6.31 5.95
CA PRO A 89 8.93 6.82 5.53
C PRO A 89 9.81 7.29 6.71
N TRP A 90 9.19 7.79 7.78
CA TRP A 90 9.91 8.17 9.00
C TRP A 90 10.41 6.95 9.77
N LEU A 91 9.57 5.92 9.89
CA LEU A 91 9.94 4.65 10.53
C LEU A 91 11.08 3.95 9.79
N ILE A 92 11.04 3.95 8.45
CA ILE A 92 12.09 3.34 7.61
C ILE A 92 13.42 4.07 7.75
N ARG A 93 13.39 5.41 7.86
CA ARG A 93 14.59 6.21 8.09
C ARG A 93 15.26 5.88 9.43
N SER A 94 14.48 5.66 10.49
CA SER A 94 15.00 5.29 11.81
C SER A 94 15.39 3.81 11.91
N ALA A 95 14.69 2.94 11.18
CA ALA A 95 14.90 1.49 11.19
C ALA A 95 14.77 0.92 9.76
N PRO A 96 15.88 0.74 9.03
CA PRO A 96 15.85 0.25 7.65
C PRO A 96 15.16 -1.12 7.47
N GLY A 97 15.17 -1.97 8.50
CA GLY A 97 14.46 -3.26 8.51
C GLY A 97 12.93 -3.13 8.39
N ALA A 98 12.39 -1.92 8.59
CA ALA A 98 10.96 -1.62 8.43
C ALA A 98 10.57 -1.29 6.98
N ALA A 99 11.46 -1.42 5.98
CA ALA A 99 11.20 -1.06 4.58
C ALA A 99 9.90 -1.65 4.01
N ALA A 100 9.54 -2.86 4.42
CA ALA A 100 8.30 -3.52 4.01
C ALA A 100 7.02 -2.78 4.47
N LEU A 101 7.09 -1.93 5.50
CA LEU A 101 5.95 -1.14 5.95
C LEU A 101 5.41 -0.22 4.87
N MET A 102 6.25 0.32 3.98
CA MET A 102 5.79 1.25 2.95
C MET A 102 4.79 0.58 1.96
N PRO A 103 5.14 -0.53 1.28
CA PRO A 103 4.18 -1.21 0.42
C PRO A 103 3.01 -1.82 1.18
N ILE A 104 3.24 -2.38 2.39
CA ILE A 104 2.16 -2.99 3.19
C ILE A 104 1.11 -1.95 3.60
N SER A 105 1.56 -0.81 4.15
CA SER A 105 0.65 0.28 4.53
C SER A 105 -0.06 0.89 3.32
N GLY A 106 0.64 1.02 2.18
CA GLY A 106 0.05 1.53 0.94
C GLY A 106 -1.06 0.62 0.41
N VAL A 107 -0.85 -0.70 0.39
CA VAL A 107 -1.88 -1.68 0.00
C VAL A 107 -3.03 -1.67 1.01
N ALA A 108 -2.74 -1.66 2.31
CA ALA A 108 -3.78 -1.60 3.33
C ALA A 108 -4.64 -0.33 3.23
N MET A 109 -4.02 0.81 2.97
CA MET A 109 -4.69 2.09 2.73
C MET A 109 -5.52 2.06 1.44
N LEU A 110 -4.97 1.51 0.35
CA LEU A 110 -5.70 1.35 -0.91
C LEU A 110 -6.95 0.48 -0.72
N LEU A 111 -6.82 -0.65 -0.02
CA LEU A 111 -7.95 -1.53 0.26
C LEU A 111 -9.00 -0.85 1.14
N SER A 112 -8.59 -0.12 2.19
CA SER A 112 -9.53 0.53 3.11
C SER A 112 -10.29 1.68 2.45
N LEU A 113 -9.57 2.64 1.86
CA LEU A 113 -10.21 3.79 1.18
C LEU A 113 -10.90 3.37 -0.12
N GLY A 114 -10.32 2.42 -0.86
CA GLY A 114 -10.91 1.87 -2.07
C GLY A 114 -12.23 1.15 -1.80
N ALA A 115 -12.27 0.32 -0.75
CA ALA A 115 -13.53 -0.31 -0.32
C ALA A 115 -14.57 0.75 0.09
N MET A 116 -14.16 1.78 0.85
CA MET A 116 -15.07 2.87 1.21
C MET A 116 -15.65 3.58 -0.02
N ALA A 117 -14.80 3.92 -0.99
CA ALA A 117 -15.22 4.59 -2.22
C ALA A 117 -16.18 3.71 -3.04
N VAL A 118 -15.82 2.44 -3.27
CA VAL A 118 -16.62 1.52 -4.08
C VAL A 118 -17.96 1.21 -3.42
N VAL A 119 -17.96 0.80 -2.15
CA VAL A 119 -19.20 0.41 -1.45
C VAL A 119 -20.14 1.59 -1.32
N SER A 120 -19.65 2.78 -0.93
CA SER A 120 -20.50 3.96 -0.78
C SER A 120 -21.09 4.38 -2.13
N THR A 121 -20.30 4.33 -3.20
CA THR A 121 -20.78 4.61 -4.56
C THR A 121 -21.84 3.60 -4.99
N VAL A 122 -21.58 2.30 -4.83
CA VAL A 122 -22.53 1.25 -5.20
C VAL A 122 -23.82 1.37 -4.40
N ASP A 123 -23.74 1.63 -3.09
CA ASP A 123 -24.92 1.75 -2.23
C ASP A 123 -25.81 2.94 -2.60
N MET A 124 -25.19 4.07 -3.00
CA MET A 124 -25.93 5.26 -3.47
C MET A 124 -26.63 5.02 -4.81
N TRP A 125 -26.06 4.21 -5.71
CA TRP A 125 -26.60 3.99 -7.05
C TRP A 125 -27.59 2.83 -7.11
N LEU A 126 -27.61 1.93 -6.12
CA LEU A 126 -28.55 0.80 -6.09
C LEU A 126 -29.94 1.23 -5.58
N PRO A 127 -31.01 1.01 -6.37
CA PRO A 127 -32.36 1.40 -5.98
C PRO A 127 -32.75 0.87 -4.60
N ARG A 128 -33.46 1.70 -3.83
CA ARG A 128 -34.15 1.22 -2.63
C ARG A 128 -35.17 0.18 -3.09
N ARG A 129 -35.03 -1.07 -2.65
CA ARG A 129 -36.15 -2.01 -2.67
C ARG A 129 -37.21 -1.42 -1.74
N SER A 130 -38.13 -0.66 -2.32
CA SER A 130 -39.36 -0.26 -1.65
C SER A 130 -39.97 -1.56 -1.14
N ARG A 131 -40.27 -1.60 0.16
CA ARG A 131 -41.02 -2.69 0.80
C ARG A 131 -42.42 -2.66 0.21
N ARG A 132 -42.56 -3.15 -1.01
CA ARG A 132 -43.82 -3.29 -1.75
C ARG A 132 -44.57 -4.42 -1.04
N GLY A 133 -45.31 -4.06 0.00
CA GLY A 133 -45.95 -5.00 0.90
C GLY A 133 -46.42 -4.42 2.25
N GLU A 134 -46.19 -3.13 2.54
CA GLU A 134 -47.04 -2.48 3.54
C GLU A 134 -48.43 -2.34 2.91
N ALA A 135 -49.36 -3.16 3.41
CA ALA A 135 -50.71 -3.32 2.89
C ALA A 135 -51.34 -1.97 2.56
N ALA A 136 -51.96 -1.89 1.38
CA ALA A 136 -52.97 -0.87 1.13
C ALA A 136 -53.91 -0.85 2.34
N PRO A 137 -54.22 0.33 2.91
CA PRO A 137 -55.25 0.40 3.94
C PRO A 137 -56.49 -0.26 3.33
N LEU A 138 -56.96 -1.35 3.94
CA LEU A 138 -58.27 -1.86 3.63
C LEU A 138 -59.22 -0.72 3.94
N ASP A 139 -59.83 -0.22 2.87
CA ASP A 139 -60.98 0.65 2.87
C ASP A 139 -62.13 -0.15 3.52
N ASP A 140 -62.11 -0.25 4.84
CA ASP A 140 -63.29 -0.59 5.66
C ASP A 140 -64.09 0.72 5.78
N ALA A 141 -64.95 0.97 4.80
CA ALA A 141 -66.37 0.59 4.84
C ALA A 141 -67.19 1.46 5.80
N ARG A 142 -67.96 2.36 5.18
CA ARG A 142 -69.33 2.81 5.53
C ARG A 142 -69.61 3.32 6.94
#